data_AF-A0A9D4A7G1-F1
#
_entry.id   AF-A0A9D4A7G1-F1
#
_cell.length_a   1.000
_cell.length_b   1.000
_cell.length_c   1.000
_cell.angle_alpha   90.00
_cell.angle_beta   90.00
_cell.angle_gamma   90.00
#
_symmetry.space_group_name_H-M   'P 1'
#
loop_
_entity.id
_entity.type
_entity.pdbx_description
1 polymer ?
#
loop_
_entity_poly.entity_id
_entity_poly.type
_entity_poly.pdbx_seq_one_letter_code
_entity_poly.pdbx_strand_id
1 'polypeptide(L)'
;MTQNVLASITFDLKFSYVLAGWEGNAHDSHILSDALSRPGRLRILEGKYYLADAGDGIQNRYITPYRGVQYHLKVFSDQGPENAKKVFNLRHSSLQIAIEHIFGILKKRFHVLDVEPFWNFQTQVDIVWLVVSFIII
;
A
#
# COMPACT_ATOMS: atom_id res chain seq x y z
N MET A 1 -6.94 -13.95 14.90
CA MET A 1 -5.62 -13.34 14.64
C MET A 1 -5.65 -12.77 13.23
N THR A 2 -5.30 -11.49 13.07
CA THR A 2 -5.32 -10.78 11.79
C THR A 2 -3.94 -10.76 11.15
N GLN A 3 -3.87 -10.48 9.85
CA GLN A 3 -2.64 -10.46 9.06
C GLN A 3 -2.47 -9.11 8.35
N ASN A 4 -1.27 -8.55 8.39
CA ASN A 4 -0.85 -7.44 7.54
C ASN A 4 -0.23 -7.96 6.23
N VAL A 5 -0.55 -7.28 5.13
CA VAL A 5 -0.02 -7.56 3.79
C VAL A 5 0.58 -6.28 3.25
N LEU A 6 1.87 -6.31 2.93
CA LEU A 6 2.53 -5.22 2.20
C LEU A 6 2.46 -5.53 0.71
N ALA A 7 2.08 -4.56 -0.11
CA ALA A 7 2.08 -4.71 -1.55
C ALA A 7 2.56 -3.45 -2.25
N SER A 8 3.23 -3.61 -3.38
CA SER A 8 3.51 -2.50 -4.30
C SER A 8 2.75 -2.67 -5.60
N ILE A 9 2.15 -1.58 -6.07
CA ILE A 9 1.29 -1.55 -7.24
C ILE A 9 1.84 -0.53 -8.25
N THR A 10 1.80 -0.86 -9.54
CA THR A 10 2.16 0.06 -10.62
C THR A 10 1.02 1.05 -10.92
N PHE A 11 1.30 2.10 -11.70
CA PHE A 11 0.25 3.03 -12.14
C PHE A 11 -0.85 2.37 -12.99
N ASP A 12 -0.55 1.23 -13.62
CA ASP A 12 -1.53 0.41 -14.35
C ASP A 12 -2.38 -0.47 -13.42
N LEU A 13 -2.33 -0.22 -12.10
CA LEU A 13 -3.08 -0.95 -11.07
C LEU A 13 -2.72 -2.44 -10.99
N LYS A 14 -1.47 -2.79 -11.35
CA LYS A 14 -0.95 -4.16 -11.29
C LYS A 14 -0.04 -4.37 -10.10
N PHE A 15 -0.16 -5.50 -9.42
CA PHE A 15 0.76 -5.88 -8.35
C PHE A 15 2.15 -6.16 -8.93
N SER A 16 3.15 -5.47 -8.39
CA SER A 16 4.56 -5.68 -8.71
C SER A 16 5.32 -6.40 -7.59
N TYR A 17 4.75 -6.39 -6.38
CA TYR A 17 5.27 -7.09 -5.22
C TYR A 17 4.15 -7.31 -4.22
N VAL A 18 4.16 -8.46 -3.54
CA VAL A 18 3.31 -8.73 -2.37
C VAL A 18 4.11 -9.48 -1.32
N LEU A 19 3.91 -9.12 -0.07
CA LEU A 19 4.48 -9.74 1.12
C LEU A 19 3.35 -10.01 2.11
N ALA A 20 3.05 -11.29 2.31
CA ALA A 20 2.11 -11.81 3.30
C ALA A 20 2.86 -12.43 4.49
N GLY A 21 2.15 -12.71 5.59
CA GLY A 21 2.70 -13.42 6.76
C GLY A 21 3.14 -12.54 7.93
N TRP A 22 2.75 -11.26 7.95
CA TRP A 22 2.94 -10.40 9.12
C TRP A 22 1.69 -10.38 9.98
N GLU A 23 1.84 -10.43 11.30
CA GLU A 23 0.72 -10.27 12.22
C GLU A 23 0.09 -8.88 12.09
N GLY A 24 -1.22 -8.76 12.30
CA GLY A 24 -1.92 -7.48 12.14
C GLY A 24 -1.50 -6.36 13.10
N ASN A 25 -0.74 -6.68 14.15
CA ASN A 25 -0.16 -5.73 15.11
C ASN A 25 1.26 -5.28 14.73
N ALA A 26 1.85 -5.85 13.67
CA ALA A 26 3.21 -5.54 13.27
C ALA A 26 3.30 -4.11 12.74
N HIS A 27 4.37 -3.41 13.11
CA HIS A 27 4.61 -2.05 12.65
C HIS A 27 4.97 -2.02 11.16
N ASP A 28 4.33 -1.13 10.40
CA ASP A 28 4.53 -0.98 8.95
C ASP A 28 6.01 -0.80 8.57
N SER A 29 6.75 -0.02 9.37
CA SER A 29 8.18 0.19 9.17
C SER A 29 9.02 -1.08 9.28
N HIS A 30 8.62 -2.02 10.14
CA HIS A 30 9.28 -3.32 10.30
C HIS A 30 8.98 -4.24 9.12
N ILE A 31 7.72 -4.26 8.68
CA ILE A 31 7.28 -5.00 7.49
C ILE A 31 8.02 -4.50 6.25
N LEU A 32 8.13 -3.18 6.08
CA LEU A 32 8.88 -2.55 4.98
C LEU A 32 10.37 -2.89 5.03
N SER A 33 10.98 -2.87 6.21
CA SER A 33 12.39 -3.24 6.39
C SER A 33 12.66 -4.71 6.01
N ASP A 34 11.78 -5.63 6.37
CA ASP A 34 11.86 -7.03 5.94
C ASP A 34 11.70 -7.16 4.42
N ALA A 35 10.70 -6.48 3.84
CA ALA A 35 10.47 -6.45 2.40
C ALA A 35 11.72 -6.03 1.62
N LEU A 36 12.52 -5.12 2.16
CA LEU A 36 13.73 -4.60 1.55
C LEU A 36 14.97 -5.50 1.71
N SER A 37 15.04 -6.29 2.78
CA SER A 37 16.26 -7.05 3.13
C SER A 37 16.21 -8.53 2.73
N ARG A 38 15.01 -9.10 2.57
CA ARG A 38 14.82 -10.54 2.33
C ARG A 38 15.23 -11.05 0.94
N PRO A 39 15.43 -12.37 0.75
CA PRO A 39 15.53 -12.97 -0.58
C PRO A 39 14.27 -12.69 -1.41
N GLY A 40 14.44 -12.28 -2.67
CA GLY A 40 13.30 -11.80 -3.47
C GLY A 40 12.75 -10.45 -3.01
N ARG A 41 13.55 -9.64 -2.29
CA ARG A 41 13.21 -8.29 -1.80
C ARG A 41 12.47 -7.43 -2.81
N LEU A 42 11.67 -6.50 -2.29
CA LEU A 42 11.15 -5.36 -3.02
C LEU A 42 12.31 -4.57 -3.63
N ARG A 43 12.46 -4.65 -4.96
CA ARG A 43 13.52 -3.97 -5.70
C ARG A 43 13.02 -2.65 -6.22
N ILE A 44 13.62 -1.57 -5.72
CA ILE A 44 13.42 -0.25 -6.30
C ILE A 44 14.40 -0.10 -7.47
N LEU A 45 13.86 -0.14 -8.69
CA LEU A 45 14.65 0.05 -9.91
C LEU A 45 15.30 1.44 -9.91
N GLU A 46 16.47 1.54 -10.54
CA GLU A 46 17.18 2.81 -10.65
C GLU A 46 16.31 3.85 -11.37
N GLY A 47 16.29 5.09 -10.85
CA GLY A 47 15.42 6.16 -11.34
C GLY A 47 13.94 6.04 -10.96
N LYS A 48 13.52 4.97 -10.25
CA LYS A 48 12.14 4.82 -9.77
C LYS A 48 12.01 5.08 -8.27
N TYR A 49 10.79 5.43 -7.88
CA TYR A 49 10.40 5.74 -6.51
C TYR A 49 9.08 5.05 -6.19
N TYR A 50 8.91 4.61 -4.95
CA TYR A 50 7.63 4.16 -4.42
C TYR A 50 6.99 5.29 -3.61
N LEU A 51 5.67 5.43 -3.74
CA LEU A 51 4.88 6.25 -2.82
C LEU A 51 4.62 5.42 -1.57
N ALA A 52 4.95 6.00 -0.42
CA ALA A 52 4.81 5.37 0.89
C ALA A 52 3.89 6.20 1.79
N ASP A 53 3.35 5.57 2.82
CA ASP A 53 2.46 6.21 3.77
C ASP A 53 3.26 7.09 4.75
N ALA A 54 2.57 8.03 5.40
CA ALA A 54 3.22 8.96 6.32
C ALA A 54 3.93 8.24 7.50
N GLY A 55 3.44 7.04 7.86
CA GLY A 55 3.95 6.18 8.93
C GLY A 55 5.24 5.44 8.60
N ASP A 56 5.54 5.23 7.30
CA ASP A 56 6.71 4.45 6.85
C ASP A 56 8.04 5.17 7.09
N GLY A 57 7.98 6.49 7.33
CA GLY A 57 9.15 7.33 7.53
C GLY A 57 9.89 7.66 6.22
N ILE A 58 10.83 8.60 6.31
CA ILE A 58 11.64 8.99 5.16
C ILE A 58 12.71 7.92 4.94
N GLN A 59 12.60 7.17 3.84
CA GLN A 59 13.62 6.22 3.39
C GLN A 59 14.08 6.55 1.98
N ASN A 60 15.33 6.19 1.65
CA ASN A 60 15.88 6.46 0.32
C ASN A 60 15.04 5.75 -0.76
N ARG A 61 14.57 6.52 -1.76
CA ARG A 61 13.67 6.09 -2.85
C ARG A 61 12.21 5.82 -2.48
N TYR A 62 11.78 6.18 -1.27
CA TYR A 62 10.37 6.25 -0.89
C TYR A 62 9.92 7.70 -0.73
N ILE A 63 8.75 8.02 -1.25
CA ILE A 63 8.20 9.38 -1.19
C ILE A 63 6.96 9.36 -0.30
N THR A 64 7.10 9.97 0.88
CA THR A 64 6.02 10.17 1.85
C THR A 64 5.35 11.54 1.64
N PRO A 65 4.08 11.72 2.05
CA PRO A 65 3.44 13.04 2.01
C PRO A 65 4.16 14.03 2.94
N TYR A 66 4.06 15.33 2.64
CA TYR A 66 4.55 16.37 3.53
C TYR A 66 3.80 16.33 4.86
N ARG A 67 4.50 16.02 5.96
CA ARG A 67 3.94 16.00 7.31
C ARG A 67 3.47 17.40 7.72
N GLY A 68 2.36 17.46 8.46
CA GLY A 68 1.77 18.73 8.93
C GLY A 68 1.12 19.58 7.83
N VAL A 69 1.06 19.10 6.58
CA VAL A 69 0.37 19.78 5.48
C VAL A 69 -0.93 19.06 5.18
N GLN A 70 -2.04 19.59 5.69
CA GLN A 70 -3.36 19.08 5.35
C GLN A 70 -3.74 19.53 3.93
N TYR A 71 -4.12 18.55 3.11
CA TYR A 71 -4.91 18.83 1.91
C TYR A 71 -6.36 18.88 2.38
N HIS A 72 -6.99 20.06 2.32
CA HIS A 72 -8.44 20.13 2.46
C HIS A 72 -9.02 20.02 1.05
N LEU A 73 -9.90 19.04 0.85
CA LEU A 73 -10.80 18.99 -0.29
C LEU A 73 -11.78 20.18 -0.18
N LYS A 74 -11.33 21.40 -0.45
CA LYS A 74 -12.25 22.49 -0.80
C LYS A 74 -12.72 22.22 -2.23
N VAL A 75 -13.63 21.25 -2.38
CA VAL A 75 -14.30 20.93 -3.65
C VAL A 75 -15.11 22.12 -4.17
N PHE A 76 -15.29 23.17 -3.36
CA PHE A 76 -16.14 24.33 -3.63
C PHE A 76 -15.44 25.70 -3.47
N SER A 77 -14.10 25.80 -3.58
CA SER A 77 -13.48 27.10 -3.80
C SER A 77 -12.77 27.15 -5.14
N ASP A 78 -13.07 28.18 -5.95
CA ASP A 78 -12.45 28.47 -7.26
C ASP A 78 -10.93 28.72 -7.20
N GLN A 79 -10.33 28.55 -6.03
CA GLN A 79 -8.92 28.67 -5.74
C GLN A 79 -8.36 27.25 -5.57
N GLY A 80 -7.58 26.77 -6.54
CA GLY A 80 -6.83 25.52 -6.42
C GLY A 80 -5.88 25.51 -5.20
N PRO A 81 -5.18 24.40 -4.91
CA PRO A 81 -4.34 24.35 -3.72
C PRO A 81 -3.25 25.44 -3.80
N GLU A 82 -3.28 26.39 -2.86
CA GLU A 82 -2.45 27.61 -2.85
C GLU A 82 -0.93 27.33 -2.84
N ASN A 83 -0.52 26.10 -2.53
CA ASN A 83 0.88 25.73 -2.31
C ASN A 83 1.19 24.38 -2.97
N ALA A 84 2.35 24.30 -3.64
CA ALA A 84 2.90 23.07 -4.22
C ALA A 84 2.87 21.87 -3.25
N LYS A 85 3.10 22.09 -1.94
CA LYS A 85 3.01 21.01 -0.93
C LYS A 85 1.60 20.46 -0.76
N LYS A 86 0.56 21.31 -0.81
CA LYS A 86 -0.84 20.89 -0.76
C LYS A 86 -1.23 20.13 -2.02
N VAL A 87 -0.79 20.60 -3.20
CA VAL A 87 -0.99 19.87 -4.48
C VAL A 87 -0.34 18.49 -4.43
N PHE A 88 0.88 18.41 -3.92
CA PHE A 88 1.60 17.15 -3.76
C PHE A 88 0.85 16.17 -2.85
N ASN A 89 0.45 16.61 -1.65
CA ASN A 89 -0.28 15.75 -0.71
C ASN A 89 -1.65 15.32 -1.26
N LEU A 90 -2.35 16.19 -2.01
CA LEU A 90 -3.61 15.84 -2.66
C LEU A 90 -3.43 14.73 -3.70
N ARG A 91 -2.39 14.83 -4.55
CA ARG A 91 -2.06 13.81 -5.55
C ARG A 91 -1.60 12.51 -4.90
N HIS A 92 -0.79 12.60 -3.84
CA HIS A 92 -0.35 11.46 -3.03
C HIS A 92 -1.56 10.71 -2.46
N SER A 93 -2.48 11.41 -1.78
CA SER A 93 -3.70 10.81 -1.24
C SER A 93 -4.61 10.22 -2.33
N SER A 94 -4.73 10.86 -3.50
CA SER A 94 -5.51 10.31 -4.61
C SER A 94 -4.98 8.95 -5.09
N LEU A 95 -3.65 8.77 -5.08
CA LEU A 95 -3.01 7.51 -5.42
C LEU A 95 -3.20 6.46 -4.32
N GLN A 96 -3.15 6.86 -3.05
CA GLN A 96 -3.47 5.98 -1.93
C GLN A 96 -4.91 5.47 -2.00
N ILE A 97 -5.88 6.34 -2.34
CA ILE A 97 -7.28 5.93 -2.57
C ILE A 97 -7.38 4.90 -3.71
N ALA A 98 -6.62 5.07 -4.79
CA ALA A 98 -6.60 4.09 -5.88
C ALA A 98 -6.08 2.71 -5.41
N ILE A 99 -5.05 2.69 -4.56
CA ILE A 99 -4.52 1.46 -3.94
C ILE A 99 -5.59 0.80 -3.06
N GLU A 100 -6.21 1.57 -2.15
CA GLU A 100 -7.30 1.08 -1.29
C GLU A 100 -8.44 0.50 -2.12
N HIS A 101 -8.79 1.16 -3.24
CA HIS A 101 -9.85 0.68 -4.10
C HIS A 101 -9.52 -0.65 -4.77
N ILE A 102 -8.28 -0.88 -5.21
CA ILE A 102 -7.85 -2.19 -5.74
C ILE A 102 -8.02 -3.27 -4.68
N PHE A 103 -7.55 -3.03 -3.45
CA PHE A 103 -7.75 -3.97 -2.35
C PHE A 103 -9.23 -4.23 -2.08
N GLY A 104 -10.07 -3.19 -2.15
CA GLY A 104 -11.53 -3.33 -2.08
C GLY A 104 -12.12 -4.19 -3.19
N ILE A 105 -11.67 -4.03 -4.44
CA ILE A 105 -12.06 -4.87 -5.57
C ILE A 105 -11.63 -6.32 -5.34
N LEU A 106 -10.42 -6.55 -4.83
CA LEU A 106 -9.93 -7.89 -4.52
C LEU A 106 -10.80 -8.58 -3.46
N LYS A 107 -11.11 -7.89 -2.37
CA LYS A 107 -11.98 -8.40 -1.31
C LYS A 107 -13.38 -8.73 -1.82
N LYS A 108 -13.94 -7.89 -2.70
CA LYS A 108 -15.25 -8.15 -3.34
C LYS A 108 -15.21 -9.35 -4.29
N ARG A 109 -14.13 -9.51 -5.06
CA ARG A 109 -13.96 -10.62 -6.01
C ARG A 109 -13.69 -11.94 -5.30
N PHE A 110 -12.89 -11.89 -4.24
CA PHE A 110 -12.47 -13.03 -3.45
C PHE A 110 -12.97 -12.84 -2.01
N HIS A 111 -14.22 -13.20 -1.76
CA HIS A 111 -14.88 -13.02 -0.47
C HIS A 111 -14.11 -13.66 0.71
N VAL A 112 -13.30 -14.68 0.41
CA VAL A 112 -12.31 -15.31 1.30
C VAL A 112 -11.37 -14.31 2.00
N LEU A 113 -11.14 -13.12 1.42
CA LEU A 113 -10.28 -12.05 1.95
C LEU A 113 -11.03 -10.99 2.77
N ASP A 114 -12.37 -11.01 2.75
CA ASP A 114 -13.23 -10.00 3.39
C ASP A 114 -13.93 -10.52 4.65
N VAL A 115 -13.92 -11.84 4.84
CA VAL A 115 -14.48 -12.48 6.03
C VAL A 115 -13.47 -12.50 7.16
N GLU A 116 -13.97 -12.43 8.41
CA GLU A 116 -13.15 -12.66 9.58
C GLU A 116 -12.48 -14.04 9.46
N PRO A 117 -11.15 -14.14 9.63
CA PRO A 117 -10.47 -15.37 9.32
C PRO A 117 -10.77 -16.44 10.38
N PHE A 118 -11.54 -17.45 9.99
CA PHE A 118 -11.79 -18.66 10.78
C PHE A 118 -10.64 -19.66 10.71
N TRP A 119 -9.69 -19.45 9.78
CA TRP A 119 -8.55 -20.34 9.60
C TRP A 119 -7.37 -19.96 10.49
N ASN A 120 -6.51 -20.95 10.74
CA ASN A 120 -5.22 -20.70 11.37
C ASN A 120 -4.39 -19.72 10.52
N PHE A 121 -3.41 -19.08 11.16
CA PHE A 121 -2.62 -18.02 10.53
C PHE A 121 -1.91 -18.49 9.25
N GLN A 122 -1.35 -19.70 9.23
CA GLN A 122 -0.67 -20.23 8.05
C GLN A 122 -1.61 -20.35 6.85
N THR A 123 -2.83 -20.85 7.07
CA THR A 123 -3.84 -20.93 6.01
C THR A 123 -4.25 -19.55 5.50
N GLN A 124 -4.31 -18.53 6.36
CA GLN A 124 -4.55 -17.14 5.91
C GLN A 124 -3.43 -16.68 4.96
N VAL A 125 -2.17 -16.94 5.31
CA VAL A 125 -1.00 -16.60 4.49
C VAL A 125 -1.07 -17.29 3.13
N ASP A 126 -1.36 -18.59 3.12
CA ASP A 126 -1.44 -19.40 1.90
C ASP A 126 -2.55 -18.88 0.96
N ILE A 127 -3.69 -18.44 1.52
CA ILE A 127 -4.79 -17.86 0.76
C ILE A 127 -4.38 -16.53 0.11
N VAL A 128 -3.64 -15.66 0.81
CA VAL A 128 -3.15 -14.41 0.21
C VAL A 128 -2.23 -14.71 -0.97
N TRP A 129 -1.27 -15.62 -0.81
CA TRP A 129 -0.37 -16.02 -1.89
C TRP A 129 -1.12 -16.62 -3.08
N LEU A 130 -2.11 -17.49 -2.81
CA LEU A 130 -2.96 -18.08 -3.83
C LEU A 130 -3.73 -17.00 -4.60
N VAL A 131 -4.45 -16.11 -3.92
CA VAL A 131 -5.26 -15.07 -4.58
C VAL A 131 -4.37 -14.14 -5.41
N VAL A 132 -3.24 -13.70 -4.85
CA VAL A 132 -2.29 -12.82 -5.54
C VAL A 132 -1.69 -13.47 -6.78
N SER A 133 -1.47 -14.79 -6.78
CA SER A 133 -0.98 -15.52 -7.96
C SER A 133 -1.92 -15.44 -9.17
N PHE A 134 -3.22 -15.20 -8.95
CA PHE A 134 -4.19 -14.98 -10.03
C PHE A 134 -4.25 -13.54 -10.55
N ILE A 135 -3.52 -12.62 -9.91
CA ILE A 135 -3.62 -11.16 -10.16
C ILE A 135 -2.27 -10.60 -10.63
N ILE A 136 -1.14 -11.27 -10.34
CA ILE A 136 0.17 -10.93 -10.92
C ILE A 136 0.17 -11.36 -12.40
N ILE A 137 -0.12 -10.42 -13.31
CA ILE A 137 0.07 -10.52 -14.78
C ILE A 137 0.73 -9.24 -15.30
#